data_AF-A0A853IIM0-F1
#
_entry.id   AF-A0A853IIM0-F1
#
_cell.length_a   1.000
_cell.length_b   1.000
_cell.length_c   1.000
_cell.angle_alpha   90.00
_cell.angle_beta   90.00
_cell.angle_gamma   90.00
#
_symmetry.space_group_name_H-M   'P 1'
#
loop_
_entity.id
_entity.type
_entity.pdbx_description
1 polymer ?
#
loop_
_entity_poly.entity_id
_entity_poly.type
_entity_poly.pdbx_seq_one_letter_code
_entity_poly.pdbx_strand_id
1 'polypeptide(L)'
;WANEYDGRLVAEQKVTALEPKAAFAEEYLEADHNVALRYAAQELGLPPNIFNEKLRADKVLYTIDSRKNMPYQYYLEKGYFVVKTRIHARTGRAHLQTLVTPKGLYWLNKKYSHLKGFV
;
A
#
# COMPACT_ATOMS: atom_id res chain seq x y z
N TRP A 1 -5.60 -37.28 29.82
CA TRP A 1 -4.34 -36.66 29.38
C TRP A 1 -4.31 -36.71 27.86
N ALA A 2 -4.52 -35.57 27.17
CA ALA A 2 -4.24 -35.38 25.72
C ALA A 2 -4.68 -34.01 25.14
N ASN A 3 -5.46 -33.16 25.82
CA ASN A 3 -6.12 -32.03 25.12
C ASN A 3 -5.51 -30.63 25.32
N GLU A 4 -4.57 -30.41 26.24
CA GLU A 4 -4.01 -29.07 26.52
C GLU A 4 -2.70 -28.78 25.77
N TYR A 5 -2.00 -29.84 25.33
CA TYR A 5 -0.71 -29.71 24.63
C TYR A 5 -0.88 -29.34 23.16
N ASP A 6 -1.92 -29.85 22.50
CA ASP A 6 -2.21 -29.57 21.09
C ASP A 6 -2.55 -28.09 20.86
N GLY A 7 -3.26 -27.46 21.80
CA GLY A 7 -3.60 -26.04 21.71
C GLY A 7 -2.38 -25.13 21.81
N ARG A 8 -1.41 -25.46 22.68
CA ARG A 8 -0.17 -24.70 22.85
C ARG A 8 0.77 -24.87 21.66
N LEU A 9 0.92 -26.07 21.13
CA LEU A 9 1.73 -26.33 19.94
C LEU A 9 1.18 -25.61 18.70
N VAL A 10 -0.15 -25.59 18.52
CA VAL A 10 -0.78 -24.86 17.42
C VAL A 10 -0.69 -23.34 17.61
N ALA A 11 -0.76 -22.85 18.85
CA ALA A 11 -0.57 -21.43 19.16
C ALA A 11 0.89 -20.98 18.95
N GLU A 12 1.86 -21.74 19.46
CA GLU A 12 3.29 -21.47 19.31
C GLU A 12 3.72 -21.53 17.84
N GLN A 13 3.26 -22.53 17.07
CA GLN A 13 3.52 -22.59 15.63
C GLN A 13 2.92 -21.41 14.84
N LYS A 14 1.76 -20.89 15.25
CA LYS A 14 1.19 -19.68 14.65
C LYS A 14 2.02 -18.43 15.00
N VAL A 15 2.53 -18.32 16.22
CA VAL A 15 3.36 -17.19 16.65
C VAL A 15 4.69 -17.16 15.88
N THR A 16 5.37 -18.29 15.72
CA THR A 16 6.67 -18.33 15.01
C THR A 16 6.55 -18.04 13.51
N ALA A 17 5.42 -18.39 12.88
CA ALA A 17 5.15 -18.04 11.49
C ALA A 17 4.74 -16.56 11.29
N LEU A 18 4.30 -15.90 12.36
CA LEU A 18 3.95 -14.49 12.38
C LEU A 18 5.18 -13.62 12.62
N GLU A 19 6.23 -14.06 13.29
CA GLU A 19 7.40 -13.23 13.63
C GLU A 19 8.02 -12.47 12.43
N PRO A 20 8.32 -13.08 11.27
CA PRO A 20 8.86 -12.32 10.14
C PRO A 20 7.79 -11.50 9.39
N LYS A 21 6.50 -11.80 9.57
CA LYS A 21 5.37 -11.10 8.92
C LYS A 21 4.83 -9.93 9.76
N ALA A 22 4.93 -10.04 11.08
CA ALA A 22 4.52 -9.07 12.07
C ALA A 22 5.59 -7.99 12.19
N ALA A 23 6.87 -8.37 12.25
CA ALA A 23 7.98 -7.40 12.27
C ALA A 23 7.96 -6.46 11.05
N PHE A 24 7.71 -6.99 9.84
CA PHE A 24 7.59 -6.18 8.63
C PHE A 24 6.34 -5.29 8.61
N ALA A 25 5.27 -5.69 9.31
CA ALA A 25 4.04 -4.90 9.40
C ALA A 25 4.15 -3.80 10.47
N GLU A 26 4.83 -4.07 11.59
CA GLU A 26 5.05 -3.16 12.71
C GLU A 26 6.10 -2.09 12.38
N GLU A 27 7.21 -2.43 11.71
CA GLU A 27 8.23 -1.47 11.27
C GLU A 27 7.66 -0.40 10.33
N TYR A 28 6.69 -0.78 9.51
CA TYR A 28 5.98 0.10 8.59
C TYR A 28 4.86 0.91 9.27
N LEU A 29 4.32 0.47 10.41
CA LEU A 29 3.25 1.16 11.14
C LEU A 29 3.74 2.40 11.90
N GLU A 30 5.01 2.44 12.32
CA GLU A 30 5.59 3.56 13.07
C GLU A 30 6.25 4.64 12.20
N ALA A 31 6.56 4.34 10.94
CA ALA A 31 7.16 5.32 10.04
C ALA A 31 6.09 6.20 9.36
N ASP A 32 6.22 7.53 9.42
CA ASP A 32 5.50 8.49 8.56
C ASP A 32 5.99 8.38 7.09
N HIS A 33 6.19 7.16 6.61
CA HIS A 33 6.73 6.84 5.30
C HIS A 33 5.61 6.74 4.27
N ASN A 34 5.01 7.89 3.99
CA ASN A 34 4.03 8.03 2.93
C ASN A 34 4.74 8.31 1.61
N VAL A 35 4.64 7.39 0.65
CA VAL A 35 5.36 7.48 -0.64
C VAL A 35 4.45 7.86 -1.79
N ALA A 36 4.96 8.58 -2.79
CA ALA A 36 4.15 8.90 -3.97
C ALA A 36 3.86 7.64 -4.79
N LEU A 37 2.73 7.61 -5.51
CA LEU A 37 2.30 6.47 -6.36
C LEU A 37 3.41 5.91 -7.27
N ARG A 38 4.26 6.79 -7.81
CA ARG A 38 5.40 6.39 -8.64
C ARG A 38 6.42 5.55 -7.86
N TYR A 39 6.80 6.00 -6.66
CA TYR A 39 7.77 5.30 -5.82
C TYR A 39 7.18 4.00 -5.31
N ALA A 40 5.90 4.00 -4.92
CA ALA A 40 5.19 2.76 -4.58
C ALA A 40 5.24 1.73 -5.72
N ALA A 41 5.04 2.15 -6.98
CA ALA A 41 5.16 1.24 -8.12
C ALA A 41 6.57 0.65 -8.24
N GLN A 42 7.61 1.48 -8.07
CA GLN A 42 9.01 1.06 -8.12
C GLN A 42 9.35 0.07 -7.01
N GLU A 43 8.91 0.33 -5.77
CA GLU A 43 9.09 -0.58 -4.63
C GLU A 43 8.37 -1.92 -4.84
N LEU A 44 7.25 -1.92 -5.56
CA LEU A 44 6.52 -3.13 -5.94
C LEU A 44 7.13 -3.85 -7.14
N GLY A 45 8.16 -3.29 -7.80
CA GLY A 45 8.74 -3.85 -9.02
C GLY A 45 7.82 -3.76 -10.24
N LEU A 46 6.94 -2.75 -10.28
CA LEU A 46 5.96 -2.54 -11.34
C LEU A 46 6.25 -1.25 -12.13
N PRO A 47 6.04 -1.23 -13.46
CA PRO A 47 6.12 0.00 -14.24
C PRO A 47 5.05 1.00 -13.76
N PRO A 48 5.41 2.26 -13.47
CA PRO A 48 4.47 3.23 -12.92
C PRO A 48 3.22 3.48 -13.77
N ASN A 49 3.32 3.39 -15.10
CA ASN A 49 2.18 3.57 -16.00
C ASN A 49 1.19 2.41 -15.88
N ILE A 50 1.67 1.17 -16.01
CA ILE A 50 0.86 -0.05 -15.86
C ILE A 50 0.24 -0.11 -14.46
N PHE A 51 1.00 0.24 -13.43
CA PHE A 51 0.49 0.31 -12.06
C PHE A 51 -0.67 1.31 -11.92
N ASN A 52 -0.51 2.54 -12.40
CA ASN A 52 -1.56 3.56 -12.34
C ASN A 52 -2.79 3.19 -13.19
N GLU A 53 -2.58 2.59 -14.36
CA GLU A 53 -3.66 2.09 -15.21
C GLU A 53 -4.45 0.99 -14.52
N LYS A 54 -3.76 0.02 -13.91
CA LYS A 54 -4.40 -1.06 -13.19
C LYS A 54 -5.18 -0.54 -11.99
N LEU A 55 -4.63 0.42 -11.24
CA LEU A 55 -5.33 1.07 -10.14
C LEU A 55 -6.63 1.77 -10.59
N ARG A 56 -6.64 2.38 -11.78
CA ARG A 56 -7.85 2.99 -12.34
C ARG A 56 -8.85 1.94 -12.83
N ALA A 57 -8.37 0.91 -13.53
CA ALA A 57 -9.20 -0.19 -14.01
C ALA A 57 -9.90 -0.94 -12.86
N ASP A 58 -9.18 -1.15 -11.75
CA ASP A 58 -9.69 -1.81 -10.55
C ASP A 58 -10.53 -0.88 -9.65
N LYS A 59 -10.84 0.35 -10.12
CA LYS A 59 -11.57 1.39 -9.36
C LYS A 59 -10.95 1.69 -8.00
N VAL A 60 -9.62 1.62 -7.89
CA VAL A 60 -8.87 2.05 -6.69
C VAL A 60 -8.62 3.55 -6.74
N LEU A 61 -8.21 4.02 -7.91
CA LEU A 61 -8.05 5.43 -8.22
C LEU A 61 -9.07 5.86 -9.27
N TYR A 62 -9.47 7.12 -9.23
CA TYR A 62 -10.15 7.81 -10.31
C TYR A 62 -9.33 9.04 -10.73
N THR A 63 -9.70 9.59 -11.87
CA THR A 63 -9.00 10.71 -12.50
C THR A 63 -9.91 11.94 -12.43
N ILE A 64 -9.49 12.99 -11.70
CA ILE A 64 -10.27 14.26 -11.61
C ILE A 64 -10.04 15.12 -12.84
N ASP A 65 -8.78 15.23 -13.26
CA ASP A 65 -8.34 15.83 -14.50
C ASP A 65 -7.35 14.86 -15.15
N SER A 66 -7.01 15.01 -16.43
CA SER A 66 -6.17 14.07 -17.20
C SER A 66 -4.78 13.76 -16.60
N ARG A 67 -4.44 14.29 -15.42
CA ARG A 67 -3.14 14.11 -14.76
C ARG A 67 -3.20 13.77 -13.27
N LYS A 68 -4.36 13.88 -12.58
CA LYS A 68 -4.46 13.62 -11.14
C LYS A 68 -5.18 12.32 -10.83
N ASN A 69 -4.43 11.36 -10.27
CA ASN A 69 -5.01 10.14 -9.72
C ASN A 69 -5.36 10.33 -8.24
N MET A 70 -6.63 10.17 -7.92
CA MET A 70 -7.19 10.32 -6.58
C MET A 70 -7.81 8.99 -6.12
N PRO A 71 -7.60 8.57 -4.87
CA PRO A 71 -8.19 7.35 -4.36
C PRO A 71 -9.69 7.55 -4.10
N TYR A 72 -10.49 6.52 -4.37
CA TYR A 72 -11.88 6.51 -3.90
C TYR A 72 -11.91 6.56 -2.38
N GLN A 73 -12.95 7.20 -1.83
CA GLN A 73 -13.16 7.40 -0.39
C GLN A 73 -13.00 6.11 0.42
N TYR A 74 -13.52 4.99 -0.09
CA TYR A 74 -13.36 3.66 0.52
C TYR A 74 -11.89 3.32 0.85
N TYR A 75 -10.95 3.61 -0.04
CA TYR A 75 -9.53 3.28 0.17
C TYR A 75 -8.80 4.30 1.06
N LEU A 76 -9.33 5.53 1.16
CA LEU A 76 -8.89 6.50 2.16
C LEU A 76 -9.29 6.05 3.57
N GLU A 77 -10.54 5.62 3.75
CA GLU A 77 -11.07 5.15 5.03
C GLU A 77 -10.40 3.85 5.50
N LYS A 78 -9.96 3.00 4.57
CA LYS A 78 -9.11 1.83 4.89
C LYS A 78 -7.70 2.21 5.32
N GLY A 79 -7.29 3.47 5.14
CA GLY A 79 -5.96 3.97 5.48
C GLY A 79 -4.87 3.49 4.53
N TYR A 80 -5.21 3.16 3.27
CA TYR A 80 -4.23 2.74 2.27
C TYR A 80 -3.57 3.93 1.56
N PHE A 81 -4.27 5.05 1.51
CA PHE A 81 -3.79 6.27 0.90
C PHE A 81 -4.05 7.45 1.81
N VAL A 82 -3.23 8.49 1.65
CA VAL A 82 -3.49 9.82 2.19
C VAL A 82 -3.37 10.83 1.06
N VAL A 83 -4.18 11.89 1.10
CA VAL A 83 -4.06 13.01 0.16
C VAL A 83 -3.51 14.19 0.93
N LYS A 84 -2.35 14.69 0.52
CA LYS A 84 -1.72 15.89 1.10
C LYS A 84 -1.70 17.02 0.08
N THR A 85 -1.95 18.25 0.53
CA THR A 85 -1.72 19.45 -0.28
C THR A 85 -0.22 19.75 -0.30
N ARG A 86 0.35 19.91 -1.49
CA ARG A 86 1.74 20.33 -1.69
C ARG A 86 1.79 21.61 -2.51
N ILE A 87 2.79 22.43 -2.26
CA ILE A 87 3.05 23.65 -3.03
C ILE A 87 4.13 23.33 -4.07
N HIS A 88 3.86 23.63 -5.33
CA HIS A 88 4.84 23.46 -6.39
C HIS A 88 5.92 24.55 -6.27
N ALA A 89 7.15 24.16 -5.93
CA ALA A 89 8.26 25.08 -5.64
C ALA A 89 8.45 26.21 -6.69
N ARG A 90 8.38 25.88 -7.98
CA ARG A 90 8.55 26.86 -9.06
C ARG A 90 7.37 27.81 -9.29
N THR A 91 6.14 27.39 -9.01
CA THR A 91 4.93 28.15 -9.42
C THR A 91 4.15 28.68 -8.23
N GLY A 92 4.48 28.26 -7.00
CA GLY A 92 3.73 28.60 -5.79
C GLY A 92 2.32 28.00 -5.74
N ARG A 93 1.90 27.23 -6.76
CA ARG A 93 0.54 26.69 -6.84
C ARG A 93 0.40 25.46 -5.95
N ALA A 94 -0.65 25.46 -5.13
CA ALA A 94 -1.06 24.30 -4.37
C ALA A 94 -1.62 23.21 -5.30
N HIS A 95 -1.30 21.96 -5.01
CA HIS A 95 -1.86 20.79 -5.67
C HIS A 95 -2.07 19.67 -4.66
N LEU A 96 -3.08 18.84 -4.91
CA LEU A 96 -3.32 17.63 -4.14
C LEU A 96 -2.40 16.52 -4.66
N GLN A 97 -1.77 15.78 -3.75
CA GLN A 97 -0.98 14.61 -4.06
C GLN A 97 -1.45 13.41 -3.25
N THR A 98 -1.75 12.32 -3.96
CA THR A 98 -2.00 10.99 -3.39
C THR A 98 -0.68 10.36 -2.99
N LEU A 99 -0.58 9.97 -1.73
CA LEU A 99 0.51 9.18 -1.17
C LEU A 99 -0.03 7.83 -0.71
N VAL A 100 0.79 6.80 -0.86
CA VAL A 100 0.54 5.44 -0.41
C VAL A 100 1.08 5.33 1.00
N THR A 101 0.26 4.86 1.93
CA THR A 101 0.71 4.58 3.29
C THR A 101 1.47 3.26 3.32
N PRO A 102 2.26 3.01 4.37
CA PRO A 102 2.81 1.69 4.67
C PRO A 102 1.81 0.52 4.54
N LYS A 103 0.64 0.69 5.16
CA LYS A 103 -0.48 -0.26 5.09
C LYS A 103 -1.00 -0.43 3.65
N GLY A 104 -1.08 0.66 2.90
CA GLY A 104 -1.48 0.66 1.50
C GLY A 104 -0.49 -0.09 0.63
N LEU A 105 0.81 0.10 0.84
CA LEU A 105 1.86 -0.58 0.09
C LEU A 105 1.79 -2.10 0.29
N TYR A 106 1.61 -2.55 1.54
CA TYR A 106 1.39 -3.97 1.84
C TYR A 106 0.15 -4.54 1.13
N TRP A 107 -0.96 -3.80 1.15
CA TRP A 107 -2.19 -4.22 0.47
C TRP A 107 -2.01 -4.28 -1.05
N LEU A 108 -1.36 -3.27 -1.65
CA LEU A 108 -1.04 -3.21 -3.07
C LEU A 108 -0.14 -4.37 -3.50
N ASN A 109 0.88 -4.68 -2.70
CA ASN A 109 1.78 -5.80 -2.95
C ASN A 109 1.02 -7.12 -3.03
N LYS A 110 0.08 -7.35 -2.10
CA LYS A 110 -0.79 -8.55 -2.15
C LYS A 110 -1.72 -8.56 -3.35
N LYS A 111 -2.32 -7.42 -3.68
CA LYS A 111 -3.30 -7.30 -4.78
C LYS A 111 -2.65 -7.49 -6.16
N TYR A 112 -1.43 -6.98 -6.35
CA TYR A 112 -0.75 -6.93 -7.64
C TYR A 112 0.53 -7.77 -7.72
N SER A 113 0.75 -8.68 -6.78
CA SER A 113 1.90 -9.61 -6.81
C SER A 113 1.99 -10.40 -8.12
N HIS A 114 0.85 -10.76 -8.69
CA HIS A 114 0.73 -11.49 -9.96
C HIS A 114 1.16 -10.68 -11.20
N LEU A 115 1.31 -9.36 -11.09
CA LEU A 115 1.76 -8.51 -12.21
C LEU A 115 3.28 -8.41 -12.31
N LYS A 116 3.99 -8.87 -11.28
CA LYS A 116 5.45 -8.87 -11.26
C LYS A 116 5.98 -9.90 -12.25
N GLY A 117 6.80 -9.46 -13.21
CA GLY A 117 7.42 -10.33 -14.23
C GLY A 117 6.77 -10.34 -15.62
N PHE A 118 5.71 -9.55 -15.85
CA PHE A 118 5.09 -9.37 -17.17
C PHE A 118 5.67 -8.16 -17.96
N VAL A 119 6.91 -7.76 -17.67
CA VAL A 119 7.58 -6.59 -18.26
C VAL A 119 8.91 -7.00 -18.85
#